data_AF-A0A961WZX8-F1
#
_entry.id   AF-A0A961WZX8-F1
#
_cell.length_a   1.000
_cell.length_b   1.000
_cell.length_c   1.000
_cell.angle_alpha   90.00
_cell.angle_beta   90.00
_cell.angle_gamma   90.00
#
_symmetry.space_group_name_H-M   'P 1'
#
loop_
_entity.id
_entity.type
_entity.pdbx_description
1 polymer ?
#
loop_
_entity_poly.entity_id
_entity_poly.type
_entity_poly.pdbx_seq_one_letter_code
_entity_poly.pdbx_strand_id
1 'polypeptide(L)'
;RLIQNELAAHDLKIDNDARLALRSQLGADRMASRNEITKLALYCHGQQTIRLEDVMAVVGDVAAFQGDDLIDAAATGNLARLEELLRRLPDAGLAPDMLILTCLRHFQTLQFIRHQMDSQKKPIQAVLGSIRPPLHFSRKDAISSALAKWSGERIQRAITRLDQAQFQCRANAELGLSLAGTALLALALEASRRR
;
A
#
# COMPACT_ATOMS: atom_id res chain seq x y z
N ARG A 1 -2.64 3.97 -21.96
CA ARG A 1 -2.28 2.75 -22.74
C ARG A 1 -3.05 1.53 -22.24
N LEU A 2 -2.91 1.08 -20.98
CA LEU A 2 -3.69 -0.07 -20.47
C LEU A 2 -5.21 0.09 -20.63
N ILE A 3 -5.79 1.18 -20.11
CA ILE A 3 -7.23 1.49 -20.19
C ILE A 3 -7.74 1.43 -21.65
N GLN A 4 -7.00 2.06 -22.57
CA GLN A 4 -7.38 2.08 -24.00
C GLN A 4 -7.35 0.70 -24.64
N ASN A 5 -6.34 -0.12 -24.33
CA ASN A 5 -6.20 -1.43 -24.93
C ASN A 5 -7.30 -2.40 -24.49
N GLU A 6 -7.65 -2.38 -23.19
CA GLU A 6 -8.70 -3.25 -22.65
C GLU A 6 -10.10 -2.78 -23.09
N LEU A 7 -10.37 -1.48 -23.09
CA LEU A 7 -11.67 -0.96 -23.55
C LEU A 7 -11.90 -1.13 -25.06
N ALA A 8 -10.83 -1.05 -25.86
CA ALA A 8 -10.90 -1.30 -27.31
C ALA A 8 -11.27 -2.76 -27.63
N ALA A 9 -10.93 -3.71 -26.76
CA ALA A 9 -11.33 -5.12 -26.93
C ALA A 9 -12.85 -5.33 -26.74
N HIS A 10 -13.54 -4.34 -26.18
CA HIS A 10 -14.98 -4.37 -25.91
C HIS A 10 -15.77 -3.32 -26.72
N ASP A 11 -15.14 -2.67 -27.72
CA ASP A 11 -15.73 -1.60 -28.55
C ASP A 11 -16.31 -0.40 -27.75
N LEU A 12 -15.79 -0.16 -26.54
CA LEU A 12 -16.26 0.90 -25.64
C LEU A 12 -15.39 2.16 -25.74
N LYS A 13 -16.05 3.32 -25.82
CA LYS A 13 -15.40 4.62 -25.61
C LYS A 13 -15.50 5.02 -24.13
N ILE A 14 -14.61 5.89 -23.67
CA ILE A 14 -14.64 6.43 -22.31
C ILE A 14 -14.53 7.95 -22.36
N ASP A 15 -15.40 8.63 -21.63
CA ASP A 15 -15.34 10.09 -21.50
C ASP A 15 -14.11 10.52 -20.69
N ASN A 16 -13.66 11.76 -20.87
CA ASN A 16 -12.47 12.28 -20.24
C ASN A 16 -12.55 12.27 -18.72
N ASP A 17 -13.71 12.65 -18.15
CA ASP A 17 -13.92 12.68 -16.70
C ASP A 17 -13.93 11.26 -16.11
N ALA A 18 -14.62 10.33 -16.78
CA ALA A 18 -14.62 8.92 -16.43
C ALA A 18 -13.20 8.32 -16.48
N ARG A 19 -12.43 8.67 -17.50
CA ARG A 19 -11.04 8.23 -17.67
C ARG A 19 -10.11 8.76 -16.56
N LEU A 20 -10.30 10.01 -16.15
CA LEU A 20 -9.53 10.60 -15.05
C LEU A 20 -9.88 9.92 -13.72
N ALA A 21 -11.16 9.72 -13.42
CA ALA A 21 -11.63 9.02 -12.24
C ALA A 21 -11.10 7.58 -12.19
N LEU A 22 -11.27 6.82 -13.27
CA LEU A 22 -10.77 5.46 -13.40
C LEU A 22 -9.26 5.40 -13.18
N ARG A 23 -8.49 6.31 -13.80
CA ARG A 23 -7.03 6.35 -13.62
C ARG A 23 -6.61 6.62 -12.17
N SER A 24 -7.37 7.42 -11.44
CA SER A 24 -7.09 7.71 -10.03
C SER A 24 -7.36 6.52 -9.11
N GLN A 25 -8.27 5.62 -9.50
CA GLN A 25 -8.66 4.45 -8.72
C GLN A 25 -7.85 3.19 -9.05
N LEU A 26 -7.21 3.14 -10.23
CA LEU A 26 -6.36 2.01 -10.61
C LEU A 26 -5.01 2.03 -9.87
N GLY A 27 -4.68 0.91 -9.22
CA GLY A 27 -3.46 0.75 -8.42
C GLY A 27 -2.20 0.37 -9.21
N ALA A 28 -1.09 0.16 -8.49
CA ALA A 28 0.20 -0.23 -9.08
C ALA A 28 0.24 -1.67 -9.61
N ASP A 29 -0.66 -2.53 -9.13
CA ASP A 29 -0.84 -3.89 -9.62
C ASP A 29 -1.57 -3.88 -10.97
N ARG A 30 -0.86 -4.30 -12.02
CA ARG A 30 -1.39 -4.34 -13.39
C ARG A 30 -2.46 -5.41 -13.59
N MET A 31 -2.39 -6.53 -12.87
CA MET A 31 -3.39 -7.60 -12.97
C MET A 31 -4.69 -7.18 -12.29
N ALA A 32 -4.60 -6.60 -11.08
CA ALA A 32 -5.77 -6.04 -10.40
C ALA A 32 -6.41 -4.90 -11.22
N SER A 33 -5.58 -4.00 -11.76
CA SER A 33 -6.06 -2.91 -12.63
C SER A 33 -6.77 -3.44 -13.88
N ARG A 34 -6.27 -4.52 -14.49
CA ARG A 34 -6.95 -5.16 -15.63
C ARG A 34 -8.31 -5.71 -15.25
N ASN A 35 -8.39 -6.46 -14.15
CA ASN A 35 -9.65 -7.05 -13.70
C ASN A 35 -10.72 -5.97 -13.45
N GLU A 36 -10.33 -4.83 -12.90
CA GLU A 36 -11.23 -3.69 -12.70
C GLU A 36 -11.70 -3.05 -14.00
N ILE A 37 -10.80 -2.87 -14.98
CA ILE A 37 -11.17 -2.36 -16.31
C ILE A 37 -12.09 -3.36 -17.03
N THR A 38 -11.81 -4.66 -16.96
CA THR A 38 -12.65 -5.71 -17.54
C THR A 38 -14.03 -5.74 -16.88
N LYS A 39 -14.11 -5.60 -15.56
CA LYS A 39 -15.37 -5.52 -14.82
C LYS A 39 -16.21 -4.32 -15.26
N LEU A 40 -15.58 -3.15 -15.39
CA LEU A 40 -16.23 -1.95 -15.92
C LEU A 40 -16.73 -2.15 -17.35
N ALA A 41 -15.92 -2.77 -18.22
CA ALA A 41 -16.30 -3.05 -19.60
C ALA A 41 -17.49 -4.03 -19.69
N LEU A 42 -17.54 -5.04 -18.81
CA LEU A 42 -18.67 -5.97 -18.71
C LEU A 42 -19.94 -5.30 -18.19
N TYR A 43 -19.82 -4.41 -17.21
CA TYR A 43 -20.96 -3.64 -16.71
C TYR A 43 -21.57 -2.74 -17.78
N CYS A 44 -20.72 -2.04 -18.55
CA CYS A 44 -21.13 -1.18 -19.65
C CYS A 44 -21.42 -1.95 -20.95
N HIS A 45 -21.55 -3.28 -20.91
CA HIS A 45 -21.81 -4.06 -22.10
C HIS A 45 -23.12 -3.63 -22.78
N GLY A 46 -23.07 -3.36 -24.09
CA GLY A 46 -24.20 -2.84 -24.86
C GLY A 46 -24.35 -1.31 -24.84
N GLN A 47 -23.53 -0.59 -24.06
CA GLN A 47 -23.40 0.87 -24.16
C GLN A 47 -22.34 1.24 -25.21
N GLN A 48 -22.34 2.50 -25.68
CA GLN A 48 -21.28 3.01 -26.58
C GLN A 48 -20.17 3.76 -25.83
N THR A 49 -20.50 4.42 -24.72
CA THR A 49 -19.59 5.32 -24.01
C THR A 49 -19.75 5.16 -22.50
N ILE A 50 -18.65 4.84 -21.83
CA ILE A 50 -18.52 4.81 -20.38
C ILE A 50 -18.49 6.24 -19.84
N ARG A 51 -19.39 6.53 -18.90
CA ARG A 51 -19.53 7.81 -18.23
C ARG A 51 -18.97 7.75 -16.81
N LEU A 52 -18.87 8.92 -16.18
CA LEU A 52 -18.36 9.03 -14.81
C LEU A 52 -19.21 8.23 -13.82
N GLU A 53 -20.53 8.24 -14.01
CA GLU A 53 -21.49 7.48 -13.21
C GLU A 53 -21.23 5.97 -13.24
N ASP A 54 -20.86 5.41 -14.39
CA ASP A 54 -20.53 3.99 -14.53
C ASP A 54 -19.24 3.61 -13.78
N VAL A 55 -18.23 4.49 -13.84
CA VAL A 55 -16.98 4.30 -13.09
C VAL A 55 -17.26 4.33 -11.59
N MET A 56 -18.06 5.30 -11.12
CA MET A 56 -18.42 5.41 -9.71
C MET A 56 -19.28 4.24 -9.21
N ALA A 57 -20.11 3.65 -10.08
CA ALA A 57 -20.97 2.54 -9.73
C ALA A 57 -20.23 1.20 -9.60
N VAL A 58 -19.11 1.02 -10.34
CA VAL A 58 -18.50 -0.30 -10.55
C VAL A 58 -17.06 -0.39 -10.07
N VAL A 59 -16.31 0.69 -10.23
CA VAL A 59 -14.89 0.72 -9.88
C VAL A 59 -14.78 1.18 -8.44
N GLY A 60 -14.80 0.20 -7.55
CA GLY A 60 -14.47 0.40 -6.15
C GLY A 60 -13.02 0.89 -6.02
N ASP A 61 -12.77 1.76 -5.04
CA ASP A 61 -11.43 2.24 -4.66
C ASP A 61 -10.50 1.03 -4.51
N VAL A 62 -9.64 0.79 -5.51
CA VAL A 62 -8.88 -0.47 -5.62
C VAL A 62 -7.87 -0.49 -4.48
N ALA A 63 -8.27 -1.15 -3.40
CA ALA A 63 -7.61 -1.28 -2.11
C ALA A 63 -6.23 -1.96 -2.17
N ALA A 64 -5.70 -2.25 -3.35
CA ALA A 64 -4.29 -2.61 -3.56
C ALA A 64 -3.33 -1.49 -3.09
N PHE A 65 -3.80 -0.24 -2.97
CA PHE A 65 -3.03 0.88 -2.43
C PHE A 65 -3.27 1.15 -0.93
N GLN A 66 -4.38 0.69 -0.34
CA GLN A 66 -4.72 1.00 1.05
C GLN A 66 -3.73 0.39 2.05
N GLY A 67 -3.35 -0.88 1.86
CA GLY A 67 -2.39 -1.53 2.76
C GLY A 67 -1.00 -0.88 2.72
N ASP A 68 -0.57 -0.44 1.54
CA ASP A 68 0.74 0.17 1.32
C ASP A 68 0.84 1.58 1.94
N ASP A 69 -0.19 2.40 1.79
CA ASP A 69 -0.30 3.74 2.40
C ASP A 69 -0.47 3.65 3.91
N LEU A 70 -1.22 2.65 4.41
CA LEU A 70 -1.36 2.38 5.85
C LEU A 70 0.00 2.03 6.48
N ILE A 71 0.79 1.18 5.81
CA ILE A 71 2.14 0.80 6.25
C ILE A 71 3.08 2.00 6.18
N ASP A 72 3.02 2.81 5.12
CA ASP A 72 3.86 4.01 5.00
C ASP A 72 3.50 5.06 6.06
N ALA A 73 2.22 5.28 6.35
CA ALA A 73 1.77 6.16 7.42
C ALA A 73 2.28 5.67 8.79
N ALA A 74 2.23 4.36 9.05
CA ALA A 74 2.78 3.77 10.27
C ALA A 74 4.30 3.91 10.35
N ALA A 75 5.03 3.56 9.29
CA ALA A 75 6.50 3.61 9.25
C ALA A 75 7.03 5.06 9.32
N THR A 76 6.30 6.02 8.75
CA THR A 76 6.65 7.44 8.82
C THR A 76 6.11 8.14 10.07
N GLY A 77 5.31 7.46 10.90
CA GLY A 77 4.71 8.07 12.10
C GLY A 77 3.70 9.18 11.80
N ASN A 78 3.05 9.14 10.64
CA ASN A 78 1.96 10.06 10.29
C ASN A 78 0.66 9.56 10.93
N LEU A 79 0.48 9.89 12.22
CA LEU A 79 -0.66 9.43 13.01
C LEU A 79 -2.02 9.87 12.44
N ALA A 80 -2.12 11.10 11.93
CA ALA A 80 -3.36 11.62 11.36
C ALA A 80 -3.79 10.81 10.12
N ARG A 81 -2.86 10.53 9.19
CA ARG A 81 -3.14 9.71 8.02
C ARG A 81 -3.43 8.25 8.40
N LEU A 82 -2.68 7.71 9.36
CA LEU A 82 -2.89 6.35 9.83
C LEU A 82 -4.29 6.18 10.43
N GLU A 83 -4.75 7.13 11.26
CA GLU A 83 -6.08 7.09 11.87
C GLU A 83 -7.20 7.12 10.83
N GLU A 84 -7.07 7.99 9.82
CA GLU A 84 -8.02 8.05 8.69
C GLU A 84 -8.12 6.71 7.97
N LEU A 85 -6.99 6.08 7.66
CA LEU A 85 -6.93 4.81 6.95
C LEU A 85 -7.40 3.63 7.82
N LEU A 86 -7.09 3.63 9.12
CA LEU A 86 -7.55 2.60 10.05
C LEU A 86 -9.07 2.58 10.20
N ARG A 87 -9.74 3.75 10.13
CA ARG A 87 -11.20 3.83 10.15
C ARG A 87 -11.85 3.15 8.94
N ARG A 88 -11.14 3.09 7.82
CA ARG A 88 -11.60 2.47 6.56
C ARG A 88 -11.20 1.00 6.45
N LEU A 89 -10.33 0.52 7.34
CA LEU A 89 -9.76 -0.83 7.29
C LEU A 89 -10.81 -1.96 7.33
N PRO A 90 -11.91 -1.88 8.11
CA PRO A 90 -12.94 -2.92 8.12
C PRO A 90 -13.63 -3.09 6.75
N ASP A 91 -13.81 -1.99 6.02
CA ASP A 91 -14.48 -1.97 4.72
C ASP A 91 -13.53 -2.32 3.57
N ALA A 92 -12.21 -2.35 3.83
CA ALA A 92 -11.19 -2.59 2.82
C ALA A 92 -11.07 -4.06 2.37
N GLY A 93 -11.71 -4.99 3.10
CA GLY A 93 -11.64 -6.42 2.80
C GLY A 93 -10.23 -7.03 2.92
N LEU A 94 -9.30 -6.35 3.60
CA LEU A 94 -7.93 -6.81 3.78
C LEU A 94 -7.85 -7.84 4.90
N ALA A 95 -7.24 -9.00 4.61
CA ALA A 95 -6.95 -10.00 5.63
C ALA A 95 -5.91 -9.43 6.65
N PRO A 96 -6.21 -9.39 7.96
CA PRO A 96 -5.35 -8.72 8.94
C PRO A 96 -3.96 -9.34 9.07
N ASP A 97 -3.86 -10.66 8.94
CA ASP A 97 -2.58 -11.37 8.98
C ASP A 97 -1.72 -11.07 7.74
N MET A 98 -2.35 -10.92 6.57
CA MET A 98 -1.67 -10.49 5.34
C MET A 98 -1.18 -9.05 5.43
N LEU A 99 -1.94 -8.16 6.08
CA LEU A 99 -1.54 -6.78 6.33
C LEU A 99 -0.31 -6.68 7.25
N ILE A 100 -0.29 -7.49 8.31
CA ILE A 100 0.90 -7.55 9.17
C ILE A 100 2.08 -8.19 8.43
N LEU A 101 1.87 -9.21 7.60
CA LEU A 101 2.92 -9.81 6.78
C LEU A 101 3.51 -8.82 5.76
N THR A 102 2.69 -7.98 5.11
CA THR A 102 3.20 -6.92 4.22
C THR A 102 3.97 -5.86 5.00
N CYS A 103 3.51 -5.48 6.19
CA CYS A 103 4.24 -4.58 7.08
C CYS A 103 5.60 -5.16 7.51
N LEU A 104 5.64 -6.45 7.87
CA LEU A 104 6.87 -7.16 8.21
C LEU A 104 7.88 -7.12 7.05
N ARG A 105 7.44 -7.42 5.83
CA ARG A 105 8.30 -7.33 4.62
C ARG A 105 8.81 -5.91 4.37
N HIS A 106 8.00 -4.89 4.64
CA HIS A 106 8.43 -3.49 4.57
C HIS A 106 9.57 -3.22 5.57
N PHE A 107 9.45 -3.64 6.83
CA PHE A 107 10.51 -3.44 7.82
C PHE A 107 11.77 -4.26 7.54
N GLN A 108 11.66 -5.47 6.98
CA GLN A 108 12.81 -6.23 6.48
C GLN A 108 13.52 -5.51 5.33
N THR A 109 12.77 -4.86 4.45
CA THR A 109 13.33 -3.99 3.39
C THR A 109 14.08 -2.82 4.01
N LEU A 110 13.50 -2.14 4.99
CA LEU A 110 14.19 -1.06 5.73
C LEU A 110 15.46 -1.57 6.41
N GLN A 111 15.43 -2.76 7.01
CA GLN A 111 16.59 -3.38 7.65
C GLN A 111 17.73 -3.59 6.65
N PHE A 112 17.42 -4.15 5.49
CA PHE A 112 18.40 -4.38 4.42
C PHE A 112 19.03 -3.06 3.93
N ILE A 113 18.23 -2.02 3.74
CA ILE A 113 18.71 -0.70 3.30
C ILE A 113 19.56 -0.04 4.39
N ARG A 114 19.09 -0.06 5.64
CA ARG A 114 19.81 0.49 6.81
C ARG A 114 21.17 -0.18 6.97
N HIS A 115 21.22 -1.50 6.86
CA HIS A 115 22.47 -2.26 6.95
C HIS A 115 23.46 -1.84 5.86
N GLN A 116 23.02 -1.66 4.61
CA GLN A 116 23.88 -1.16 3.53
C GLN A 116 24.36 0.28 3.79
N MET A 117 23.50 1.15 4.33
CA MET A 117 23.89 2.52 4.71
C MET A 117 24.96 2.52 5.81
N ASP A 118 24.79 1.68 6.84
CA ASP A 118 25.71 1.59 7.98
C ASP A 118 27.06 0.95 7.60
N SER A 119 27.01 -0.20 6.92
CA SER A 119 28.21 -0.97 6.57
C SER A 119 29.04 -0.29 5.48
N GLN A 120 28.40 0.29 4.46
CA GLN A 120 29.08 0.85 3.29
C GLN A 120 29.25 2.37 3.37
N LYS A 121 28.75 3.03 4.43
CA LYS A 121 28.72 4.50 4.61
C LYS A 121 28.20 5.25 3.38
N LYS A 122 27.34 4.62 2.59
CA LYS A 122 26.78 5.19 1.37
C LYS A 122 25.63 6.14 1.70
N PRO A 123 25.50 7.26 0.98
CA PRO A 123 24.33 8.12 1.11
C PRO A 123 23.07 7.38 0.68
N ILE A 124 21.94 7.71 1.30
CA ILE A 124 20.65 7.02 1.10
C ILE A 124 20.28 6.89 -0.39
N GLN A 125 20.48 7.94 -1.19
CA GLN A 125 20.15 7.95 -2.61
C GLN A 125 20.97 6.93 -3.42
N ALA A 126 22.24 6.75 -3.07
CA ALA A 126 23.09 5.77 -3.74
C ALA A 126 22.65 4.34 -3.41
N VAL A 127 22.25 4.08 -2.16
CA VAL A 127 21.74 2.77 -1.74
C VAL A 127 20.40 2.48 -2.41
N LEU A 128 19.47 3.44 -2.44
CA LEU A 128 18.16 3.27 -3.09
C LEU A 128 18.29 2.97 -4.60
N GLY A 129 19.29 3.53 -5.28
CA GLY A 129 19.58 3.24 -6.69
C GLY A 129 20.14 1.84 -6.95
N SER A 130 20.84 1.26 -5.97
CA SER A 130 21.45 -0.08 -6.08
C SER A 130 20.54 -1.23 -5.67
N ILE A 131 19.37 -0.97 -5.06
CA ILE A 131 18.43 -2.03 -4.66
C ILE A 131 17.89 -2.76 -5.90
N ARG A 132 17.76 -4.08 -5.79
CA ARG A 132 17.15 -4.97 -6.78
C ARG A 132 16.18 -5.93 -6.08
N PRO A 133 14.90 -6.01 -6.50
CA PRO A 133 14.24 -5.24 -7.56
C PRO A 133 14.10 -3.74 -7.20
N PRO A 134 14.08 -2.83 -8.20
CA PRO A 134 14.02 -1.40 -7.94
C PRO A 134 12.71 -1.03 -7.24
N LEU A 135 12.81 -0.16 -6.23
CA LEU A 135 11.64 0.42 -5.56
C LEU A 135 10.84 1.27 -6.55
N HIS A 136 9.52 1.16 -6.50
CA HIS A 136 8.64 2.05 -7.25
C HIS A 136 8.91 3.51 -6.87
N PHE A 137 8.83 4.42 -7.84
CA PHE A 137 9.22 5.83 -7.63
C PHE A 137 8.41 6.50 -6.51
N SER A 138 7.12 6.17 -6.37
CA SER A 138 6.24 6.71 -5.33
C SER A 138 6.62 6.29 -3.91
N ARG A 139 7.34 5.17 -3.75
CA ARG A 139 7.75 4.64 -2.44
C ARG A 139 9.08 5.22 -1.95
N LYS A 140 9.85 5.86 -2.82
CA LYS A 140 11.19 6.35 -2.49
C LYS A 140 11.17 7.40 -1.38
N ASP A 141 10.21 8.31 -1.41
CA ASP A 141 10.08 9.37 -0.41
C ASP A 141 9.64 8.82 0.95
N ALA A 142 8.65 7.92 0.96
CA ALA A 142 8.19 7.25 2.17
C ALA A 142 9.30 6.42 2.83
N ILE A 143 10.04 5.61 2.04
CA ILE A 143 11.19 4.83 2.54
C ILE A 143 12.31 5.75 3.04
N SER A 144 12.60 6.84 2.34
CA SER A 144 13.62 7.79 2.78
C SER A 144 13.25 8.45 4.11
N SER A 145 11.99 8.86 4.26
CA SER A 145 11.44 9.43 5.49
C SER A 145 11.46 8.42 6.65
N ALA A 146 11.10 7.16 6.40
CA ALA A 146 11.20 6.10 7.39
C ALA A 146 12.66 5.86 7.82
N LEU A 147 13.61 5.75 6.90
CA LEU A 147 15.03 5.53 7.21
C LEU A 147 15.68 6.66 8.03
N ALA A 148 15.12 7.87 7.98
CA ALA A 148 15.53 8.98 8.86
C ALA A 148 15.10 8.78 10.33
N LYS A 149 14.04 7.99 10.58
CA LYS A 149 13.45 7.78 11.91
C LYS A 149 13.87 6.46 12.55
N TRP A 150 14.16 5.46 11.74
CA TRP A 150 14.42 4.09 12.19
C TRP A 150 15.92 3.74 12.17
N SER A 151 16.50 3.51 13.36
CA SER A 151 17.84 2.90 13.50
C SER A 151 17.75 1.38 13.37
N GLY A 152 18.85 0.70 13.07
CA GLY A 152 18.87 -0.77 12.94
C GLY A 152 18.29 -1.50 14.16
N GLU A 153 18.60 -1.05 15.37
CA GLU A 153 18.07 -1.60 16.62
C GLU A 153 16.54 -1.41 16.75
N ARG A 154 16.03 -0.24 16.36
CA ARG A 154 14.59 0.04 16.35
C ARG A 154 13.85 -0.79 15.31
N ILE A 155 14.44 -0.96 14.13
CA ILE A 155 13.90 -1.83 13.07
C ILE A 155 13.80 -3.26 13.59
N GLN A 156 14.84 -3.76 14.27
CA GLN A 156 14.83 -5.10 14.83
C GLN A 156 13.71 -5.29 15.86
N ARG A 157 13.51 -4.32 16.76
CA ARG A 157 12.39 -4.35 17.71
C ARG A 157 11.03 -4.32 17.02
N ALA A 158 10.86 -3.49 16.00
CA ALA A 158 9.63 -3.42 15.22
C ALA A 158 9.33 -4.75 14.52
N ILE A 159 10.34 -5.41 13.94
CA ILE A 159 10.22 -6.74 13.33
C ILE A 159 9.75 -7.76 14.37
N THR A 160 10.38 -7.84 15.54
CA THR A 160 9.96 -8.77 16.61
C THR A 160 8.52 -8.53 17.06
N ARG A 161 8.09 -7.26 17.14
CA ARG A 161 6.70 -6.92 17.46
C ARG A 161 5.72 -7.34 16.37
N LEU A 162 6.10 -7.15 15.11
CA LEU A 162 5.30 -7.55 13.94
C LEU A 162 5.16 -9.07 13.84
N ASP A 163 6.21 -9.84 14.14
CA ASP A 163 6.15 -11.30 14.19
C ASP A 163 5.16 -11.79 15.25
N GLN A 164 5.19 -11.19 16.45
CA GLN A 164 4.23 -11.49 17.52
C GLN A 164 2.79 -11.14 17.10
N ALA A 165 2.60 -9.96 16.50
CA ALA A 165 1.29 -9.54 15.99
C ALA A 165 0.78 -10.49 14.90
N GLN A 166 1.66 -10.99 14.02
CA GLN A 166 1.29 -11.92 12.96
C GLN A 166 0.77 -13.24 13.53
N PHE A 167 1.46 -13.78 14.54
CA PHE A 167 1.00 -14.97 15.24
C PHE A 167 -0.36 -14.73 15.91
N GLN A 168 -0.52 -13.61 16.62
CA GLN A 168 -1.76 -13.28 17.32
C GLN A 168 -2.96 -13.11 16.36
N CYS A 169 -2.76 -12.46 15.21
CA CYS A 169 -3.80 -12.30 14.18
C CYS A 169 -4.24 -13.65 13.61
N ARG A 170 -3.32 -14.61 13.44
CA ARG A 170 -3.65 -15.96 12.96
C ARG A 170 -4.33 -16.81 14.03
N ALA A 171 -3.89 -16.69 15.28
CA ALA A 171 -4.44 -17.43 16.41
C ALA A 171 -5.85 -16.93 16.80
N ASN A 172 -6.14 -15.64 16.59
CA ASN A 172 -7.39 -15.00 17.00
C ASN A 172 -8.03 -14.27 15.81
N ALA A 173 -8.61 -15.02 14.87
CA ALA A 173 -9.17 -14.46 13.64
C ALA A 173 -10.21 -13.36 13.89
N GLU A 174 -11.08 -13.53 14.90
CA GLU A 174 -12.11 -12.54 15.26
C GLU A 174 -11.54 -11.19 15.72
N LEU A 175 -10.34 -11.19 16.31
CA LEU A 175 -9.66 -9.99 16.81
C LEU A 175 -8.61 -9.45 15.84
N GLY A 176 -8.46 -10.07 14.67
CA GLY A 176 -7.35 -9.80 13.75
C GLY A 176 -7.24 -8.33 13.35
N LEU A 177 -8.36 -7.68 13.03
CA LEU A 177 -8.37 -6.25 12.65
C LEU A 177 -7.93 -5.35 13.80
N SER A 178 -8.43 -5.57 15.02
CA SER A 178 -8.06 -4.80 16.20
C SER A 178 -6.58 -5.00 16.58
N LEU A 179 -6.09 -6.23 16.48
CA LEU A 179 -4.68 -6.56 16.71
C LEU A 179 -3.77 -5.89 15.68
N ALA A 180 -4.16 -5.93 14.40
CA ALA A 180 -3.41 -5.29 13.33
C ALA A 180 -3.37 -3.76 13.49
N GLY A 181 -4.51 -3.13 13.79
CA GLY A 181 -4.59 -1.69 14.06
C GLY A 181 -3.73 -1.27 15.25
N THR A 182 -3.76 -2.05 16.33
CA THR A 182 -2.94 -1.80 17.54
C THR A 182 -1.44 -1.90 17.24
N ALA A 183 -1.03 -2.91 16.45
CA ALA A 183 0.36 -3.06 16.03
C ALA A 183 0.83 -1.86 15.19
N LEU A 184 0.03 -1.43 14.21
CA LEU A 184 0.36 -0.29 13.34
C LEU A 184 0.40 1.03 14.11
N LEU A 185 -0.54 1.27 15.02
CA LEU A 185 -0.52 2.43 15.90
C LEU A 185 0.74 2.47 16.76
N ALA A 186 1.14 1.34 17.32
CA ALA A 186 2.35 1.27 18.12
C ALA A 186 3.63 1.56 17.31
N LEU A 187 3.70 1.10 16.06
CA LEU A 187 4.79 1.44 15.15
C LEU A 187 4.82 2.93 14.82
N ALA A 188 3.65 3.54 14.57
CA ALA A 188 3.54 4.96 14.29
C ALA A 188 3.95 5.82 15.49
N LEU A 189 3.52 5.44 16.70
CA LEU A 189 3.94 6.08 17.93
C LEU A 189 5.45 5.96 18.11
N GLU A 190 6.02 4.78 17.88
CA GLU A 190 7.48 4.62 17.91
C GLU A 190 8.14 5.55 16.88
N ALA A 191 7.77 5.50 15.60
CA ALA A 191 8.31 6.37 14.55
C ALA A 191 8.19 7.87 14.88
N SER A 192 7.11 8.29 15.56
CA SER A 192 6.89 9.68 15.97
C SER A 192 7.79 10.16 17.11
N ARG A 193 8.30 9.23 17.95
CA ARG A 193 9.24 9.56 19.02
C ARG A 193 10.57 10.00 18.40
N ARG A 194 10.85 11.30 18.48
CA ARG A 194 12.16 11.88 18.17
C ARG A 194 13.20 11.33 19.15
N ARG A 195 14.38 11.04 18.62
CA ARG A 195 15.60 10.90 19.43
C ARG A 195 15.90 12.21 20.13
#